data_AF-A0A7K8GVQ1-F1
#
_entry.id   AF-A0A7K8GVQ1-F1
#
_cell.length_a   1.000
_cell.length_b   1.000
_cell.length_c   1.000
_cell.angle_alpha   90.00
_cell.angle_beta   90.00
_cell.angle_gamma   90.00
#
_symmetry.space_group_name_H-M   'P 1'
#
loop_
_entity.id
_entity.type
_entity.pdbx_description
1 polymer ?
#
loop_
_entity_poly.entity_id
_entity_poly.type
_entity_poly.pdbx_seq_one_letter_code
_entity_poly.pdbx_strand_id
1 'polypeptide(L)'
;DAGQRQWGAAQCGSCGMLYAPGSAEDRLQHLRHHRRLRRRLRCPGWKRERVVAEFWDGKIVLILPGDPKYALRKAEEVRELVDSELGFQQGALRGAENSRDYRSYLFVSAGSSVLGCLVAEAVSQAFRVLPEPGWAPLP
;
A
#
# COMPACT_ATOMS: atom_id res chain seq x y z
N ASP A 1 -19.31 -40.30 -9.00
CA ASP A 1 -19.77 -38.95 -8.67
C ASP A 1 -18.59 -37.99 -8.82
N ALA A 2 -18.58 -37.21 -9.90
CA ALA A 2 -17.42 -36.44 -10.33
C ALA A 2 -17.38 -35.09 -9.59
N GLY A 3 -16.45 -35.00 -8.63
CA GLY A 3 -16.25 -33.85 -7.75
C GLY A 3 -16.18 -32.53 -8.51
N GLN A 4 -17.08 -31.62 -8.14
CA GLN A 4 -17.12 -30.25 -8.62
C GLN A 4 -15.76 -29.60 -8.38
N ARG A 5 -15.03 -29.31 -9.47
CA ARG A 5 -13.87 -28.40 -9.43
C ARG A 5 -14.41 -27.01 -9.10
N GLN A 6 -13.66 -26.15 -8.42
CA GLN A 6 -14.16 -24.83 -8.05
C GLN A 6 -14.27 -23.92 -9.29
N TRP A 7 -15.50 -23.64 -9.74
CA TRP A 7 -15.80 -22.81 -10.91
C TRP A 7 -16.16 -21.41 -10.42
N GLY A 8 -15.16 -20.57 -10.18
CA GLY A 8 -15.37 -19.19 -9.77
C GLY A 8 -14.07 -18.45 -9.56
N ALA A 9 -14.09 -17.13 -9.79
CA ALA A 9 -13.01 -16.26 -9.36
C ALA A 9 -12.93 -16.28 -7.83
N ALA A 10 -11.72 -16.42 -7.29
CA ALA A 10 -11.44 -16.39 -5.86
C ALA A 10 -10.49 -15.23 -5.56
N GLN A 11 -10.65 -14.62 -4.38
CA GLN A 11 -9.74 -13.60 -3.89
C GLN A 11 -8.66 -14.24 -3.02
N CYS A 12 -7.40 -13.93 -3.28
CA CYS A 12 -6.32 -14.35 -2.41
C CYS A 12 -6.34 -13.58 -1.09
N GLY A 13 -6.56 -14.26 0.03
CA GLY A 13 -6.63 -13.64 1.36
C GLY A 13 -5.34 -12.97 1.86
N SER A 14 -4.21 -13.09 1.14
CA SER A 14 -2.94 -12.45 1.55
C SER A 14 -2.36 -11.46 0.55
N CYS A 15 -2.80 -11.47 -0.70
CA CYS A 15 -2.38 -10.47 -1.70
C CYS A 15 -3.55 -9.73 -2.36
N GLY A 16 -4.80 -10.05 -2.00
CA GLY A 16 -6.00 -9.37 -2.49
C GLY A 16 -6.37 -9.65 -3.96
N MET A 17 -5.48 -10.25 -4.75
CA MET A 17 -5.70 -10.52 -6.17
C MET A 17 -6.87 -11.49 -6.40
N LEU A 18 -7.77 -11.12 -7.30
CA LEU A 18 -8.79 -11.99 -7.88
C LEU A 18 -8.17 -12.85 -8.98
N TYR A 19 -8.41 -14.16 -8.94
CA TYR A 19 -7.90 -15.11 -9.93
C TYR A 19 -8.83 -16.32 -10.04
N ALA A 20 -8.83 -17.05 -11.16
CA ALA A 20 -9.56 -18.31 -11.28
C ALA A 20 -8.69 -19.51 -10.86
N PRO A 21 -8.97 -20.20 -9.73
CA PRO A 21 -8.15 -21.33 -9.28
C PRO A 21 -8.16 -22.52 -10.25
N GLY A 22 -9.23 -22.65 -11.05
CA GLY A 22 -9.35 -23.69 -12.08
C GLY A 22 -8.46 -23.47 -13.29
N SER A 23 -8.02 -22.22 -13.55
CA SER A 23 -7.14 -21.87 -14.67
C SER A 23 -5.67 -22.04 -14.26
N ALA A 24 -4.88 -22.77 -15.06
CA ALA A 24 -3.44 -22.89 -14.82
C ALA A 24 -2.70 -21.56 -15.06
N GLU A 25 -3.15 -20.79 -16.05
CA GLU A 25 -2.60 -19.50 -16.42
C GLU A 25 -2.81 -18.46 -15.32
N ASP A 26 -4.05 -18.31 -14.83
CA ASP A 26 -4.39 -17.41 -13.72
C ASP A 26 -3.60 -17.74 -12.47
N ARG A 27 -3.46 -19.04 -12.15
CA ARG A 27 -2.64 -19.48 -10.99
C ARG A 27 -1.19 -19.07 -11.14
N LEU A 28 -0.61 -19.20 -12.34
CA LEU A 28 0.76 -18.74 -12.62
C LEU A 28 0.89 -17.22 -12.49
N GLN A 29 -0.07 -16.47 -13.00
CA GLN A 29 -0.10 -15.01 -12.88
C GLN A 29 -0.24 -14.57 -11.42
N HIS A 30 -1.15 -15.20 -10.67
CA HIS A 30 -1.31 -15.00 -9.23
C HIS A 30 0.00 -15.23 -8.50
N LEU A 31 0.70 -16.35 -8.74
CA LEU A 31 1.98 -16.63 -8.07
C LEU A 31 3.05 -15.57 -8.39
N ARG A 32 3.12 -15.08 -9.64
CA ARG A 32 4.05 -14.01 -10.02
C ARG A 32 3.72 -12.69 -9.33
N HIS A 33 2.45 -12.29 -9.36
CA HIS A 33 1.97 -11.09 -8.69
C HIS A 33 2.25 -11.17 -7.18
N HIS A 34 1.87 -12.29 -6.55
CA HIS A 34 2.04 -12.53 -5.12
C HIS A 34 3.50 -12.40 -4.67
N ARG A 35 4.43 -13.01 -5.42
CA ARG A 35 5.88 -12.90 -5.13
C ARG A 35 6.38 -11.48 -5.30
N ARG A 36 5.97 -10.78 -6.35
CA ARG A 36 6.34 -9.38 -6.58
C ARG A 36 5.82 -8.49 -5.46
N LEU A 37 4.54 -8.60 -5.11
CA LEU A 37 3.90 -7.81 -4.06
C LEU A 37 4.61 -8.01 -2.72
N ARG A 38 4.77 -9.26 -2.26
CA ARG A 38 5.44 -9.55 -0.99
C ARG A 38 6.87 -9.04 -0.94
N ARG A 39 7.61 -9.10 -2.06
CA ARG A 39 8.97 -8.54 -2.13
C ARG A 39 8.95 -7.02 -2.00
N ARG A 40 8.05 -6.33 -2.72
CA ARG A 40 7.92 -4.87 -2.66
C ARG A 40 7.40 -4.36 -1.31
N LEU A 41 6.66 -5.15 -0.55
CA LEU A 41 6.21 -4.77 0.78
C LEU A 41 7.19 -5.15 1.89
N ARG A 42 8.18 -6.01 1.63
CA ARG A 42 9.16 -6.41 2.65
C ARG A 42 10.03 -5.22 3.08
N CYS A 43 10.09 -4.96 4.38
CA CYS A 43 10.95 -3.96 5.01
C CYS A 43 11.72 -4.62 6.17
N PRO A 44 12.89 -5.22 5.92
CA PRO A 44 13.61 -6.06 6.90
C PRO A 44 14.23 -5.29 8.08
N GLY A 45 13.99 -3.98 8.18
CA GLY A 45 14.63 -3.12 9.16
C GLY A 45 15.85 -2.40 8.59
N TRP A 46 16.06 -1.15 8.99
CA TRP A 46 17.26 -0.36 8.70
C TRP A 46 18.08 -0.10 9.96
N LYS A 47 19.39 0.18 9.79
CA LYS A 47 20.28 0.53 10.91
C LYS A 47 19.84 1.81 11.64
N ARG A 48 19.21 2.74 10.93
CA ARG A 48 18.68 4.00 11.48
C ARG A 48 17.25 4.17 10.98
N GLU A 49 16.30 3.85 11.84
CA GLU A 49 14.88 4.08 11.61
C GLU A 49 14.38 5.16 12.54
N ARG A 50 13.57 6.08 12.01
CA ARG A 50 12.85 7.06 12.81
C ARG A 50 11.48 6.47 13.15
N VAL A 51 11.40 5.72 14.23
CA VAL A 51 10.14 5.17 14.75
C VAL A 51 9.39 6.28 15.49
N VAL A 52 8.15 6.55 15.09
CA VAL A 52 7.30 7.60 15.69
C VAL A 52 6.16 7.04 16.55
N ALA A 53 5.87 5.75 16.39
CA ALA A 53 4.93 5.02 17.25
C ALA A 53 5.23 3.52 17.20
N GLU A 54 5.02 2.83 18.31
CA GLU A 54 5.15 1.37 18.44
C GLU A 54 3.84 0.78 18.94
N PHE A 55 3.52 -0.41 18.44
CA PHE A 55 2.31 -1.16 18.72
C PHE A 55 2.67 -2.63 18.96
N TRP A 56 1.72 -3.40 19.47
CA TRP A 56 1.92 -4.84 19.72
C TRP A 56 2.06 -5.66 18.43
N ASP A 57 1.53 -5.15 17.31
CA ASP A 57 1.52 -5.79 16.00
C ASP A 57 2.49 -5.16 14.99
N GLY A 58 3.18 -4.08 15.36
CA GLY A 58 4.06 -3.36 14.45
C GLY A 58 4.53 -2.00 14.97
N LYS A 59 4.96 -1.15 14.04
CA LYS A 59 5.46 0.20 14.31
C LYS A 59 5.25 1.13 13.13
N ILE A 60 5.23 2.43 13.40
CA ILE A 60 5.19 3.48 12.37
C ILE A 60 6.57 4.11 12.24
N VAL A 61 7.11 4.10 11.03
CA VAL A 61 8.38 4.72 10.67
C VAL A 61 8.10 5.97 9.84
N LEU A 62 8.72 7.09 10.21
CA LEU A 62 8.67 8.35 9.47
C LEU A 62 9.90 8.50 8.57
N ILE A 63 9.67 8.79 7.30
CA ILE A 63 10.67 9.05 6.26
C ILE A 63 10.53 10.49 5.80
N LEU A 64 11.64 11.23 5.84
CA LEU A 64 11.76 12.62 5.42
C LEU A 64 12.60 12.74 4.14
N PRO A 65 12.46 13.82 3.34
CA PRO A 65 13.17 13.98 2.07
C PRO A 65 14.70 13.97 2.19
N GLY A 66 15.23 14.29 3.37
CA GLY A 66 16.68 14.28 3.68
C GLY A 66 17.22 12.94 4.19
N ASP A 67 16.38 11.91 4.32
CA ASP A 67 16.80 10.61 4.83
C ASP A 67 17.65 9.82 3.81
N PRO A 68 18.34 8.74 4.26
CA PRO A 68 19.15 7.93 3.36
C PRO A 68 18.37 7.40 2.15
N LYS A 69 19.05 7.30 1.00
CA LYS A 69 18.45 6.86 -0.29
C LYS A 69 17.70 5.53 -0.21
N TYR A 70 18.11 4.60 0.65
CA TYR A 70 17.41 3.32 0.80
C TYR A 70 16.01 3.50 1.40
N ALA A 71 15.82 4.49 2.29
CA ALA A 71 14.55 4.78 2.93
C ALA A 71 13.60 5.47 1.96
N LEU A 72 14.11 6.49 1.26
CA LEU A 72 13.39 7.19 0.20
C LEU A 72 12.92 6.23 -0.89
N ARG A 73 13.83 5.37 -1.40
CA ARG A 73 13.47 4.34 -2.39
C ARG A 73 12.39 3.40 -1.90
N LYS A 74 12.37 3.07 -0.60
CA LYS A 74 11.34 2.20 -0.04
C LYS A 74 9.97 2.89 -0.01
N ALA A 75 9.92 4.14 0.41
CA ALA A 75 8.69 4.93 0.38
C ALA A 75 8.17 5.06 -1.06
N GLU A 76 9.05 5.35 -2.01
CA GLU A 76 8.72 5.43 -3.44
C GLU A 76 8.19 4.09 -3.98
N GLU A 77 8.87 2.98 -3.66
CA GLU A 77 8.43 1.63 -4.08
C GLU A 77 7.03 1.29 -3.56
N VAL A 78 6.73 1.62 -2.30
CA VAL A 78 5.41 1.40 -1.71
C VAL A 78 4.37 2.31 -2.35
N ARG A 79 4.70 3.58 -2.60
CA ARG A 79 3.78 4.53 -3.23
C ARG A 79 3.45 4.13 -4.67
N GLU A 80 4.43 3.77 -5.48
CA GLU A 80 4.18 3.27 -6.84
C GLU A 80 3.29 2.03 -6.86
N LEU A 81 3.38 1.19 -5.82
CA LEU A 81 2.48 0.05 -5.66
C LEU A 81 1.06 0.52 -5.38
N VAL A 82 0.87 1.45 -4.44
CA VAL A 82 -0.44 2.03 -4.12
C VAL A 82 -1.05 2.76 -5.33
N ASP A 83 -0.27 3.58 -6.03
CA ASP A 83 -0.71 4.31 -7.21
C ASP A 83 -1.19 3.33 -8.30
N SER A 84 -0.44 2.25 -8.53
CA SER A 84 -0.82 1.20 -9.49
C SER A 84 -2.12 0.48 -9.11
N GLU A 85 -2.38 0.24 -7.83
CA GLU A 85 -3.60 -0.43 -7.36
C GLU A 85 -4.82 0.52 -7.42
N LEU A 86 -4.62 1.82 -7.20
CA LEU A 86 -5.66 2.85 -7.32
C LEU A 86 -5.91 3.31 -8.77
N GLY A 87 -5.09 2.85 -9.72
CA GLY A 87 -5.20 3.24 -11.14
C GLY A 87 -4.63 4.62 -11.47
N PHE A 88 -3.83 5.22 -10.58
CA PHE A 88 -3.15 6.48 -10.85
C PHE A 88 -2.00 6.26 -11.85
N GLN A 89 -1.88 7.13 -12.84
CA GLN A 89 -0.69 7.20 -13.70
C GLN A 89 0.52 7.61 -12.85
N GLN A 90 1.69 7.01 -13.07
CA GLN A 90 2.92 7.36 -12.35
C GLN A 90 3.14 8.88 -12.36
N GLY A 91 3.12 9.48 -11.18
CA GLY A 91 3.48 10.88 -11.00
C GLY A 91 2.35 11.87 -10.73
N ALA A 92 1.11 11.41 -10.48
CA ALA A 92 0.05 12.30 -9.99
C ALA A 92 0.44 13.04 -8.69
N LEU A 93 1.27 12.42 -7.85
CA LEU A 93 1.82 13.01 -6.61
C LEU A 93 3.19 13.67 -6.78
N ARG A 94 3.76 13.77 -8.00
CA ARG A 94 5.09 14.41 -8.21
C ARG A 94 5.14 15.88 -7.78
N GLY A 95 3.99 16.55 -7.70
CA GLY A 95 3.89 17.88 -7.11
C GLY A 95 4.27 17.91 -5.63
N ALA A 96 3.81 16.92 -4.85
CA ALA A 96 4.08 16.82 -3.41
C ALA A 96 5.56 16.49 -3.11
N GLU A 97 6.24 15.80 -4.02
CA GLU A 97 7.66 15.41 -3.85
C GLU A 97 8.66 16.54 -4.07
N ASN A 98 8.28 17.52 -4.88
CA ASN A 98 9.08 18.74 -5.06
C ASN A 98 8.92 19.72 -3.90
N SER A 99 7.95 19.48 -3.01
CA SER A 99 7.83 20.21 -1.76
C SER A 99 8.88 19.68 -0.78
N ARG A 100 9.67 20.58 -0.19
CA ARG A 100 10.68 20.19 0.83
C ARG A 100 10.05 19.64 2.12
N ASP A 101 8.72 19.71 2.25
CA ASP A 101 8.00 19.48 3.50
C ASP A 101 7.10 18.24 3.50
N TYR A 102 7.18 17.37 2.48
CA TYR A 102 6.43 16.11 2.53
C TYR A 102 7.01 15.13 3.56
N ARG A 103 6.14 14.31 4.12
CA ARG A 103 6.45 13.31 5.14
C ARG A 103 5.77 11.99 4.77
N SER A 104 6.54 10.92 4.73
CA SER A 104 6.02 9.59 4.43
C SER A 104 6.06 8.72 5.68
N TYR A 105 4.91 8.20 6.08
CA TYR A 105 4.76 7.30 7.21
C TYR A 105 4.47 5.89 6.69
N LEU A 106 5.24 4.92 7.15
CA LEU A 106 5.03 3.51 6.83
C LEU A 106 4.69 2.74 8.10
N PHE A 107 3.58 2.01 8.09
CA PHE A 107 3.29 1.03 9.12
C PHE A 107 3.97 -0.30 8.75
N VAL A 108 4.90 -0.75 9.59
CA VAL A 108 5.65 -2.00 9.42
C VAL A 108 5.22 -2.99 10.49
N SER A 109 4.71 -4.14 10.08
CA SER A 109 4.30 -5.20 11.00
C SER A 109 5.48 -5.87 11.70
N ALA A 110 5.21 -6.61 12.77
CA ALA A 110 6.21 -7.46 13.45
C ALA A 110 6.91 -8.43 12.47
N GLY A 111 6.23 -8.86 11.41
CA GLY A 111 6.78 -9.68 10.32
C GLY A 111 7.62 -8.90 9.29
N SER A 112 8.03 -7.65 9.58
CA SER A 112 8.87 -6.83 8.73
C SER A 112 8.26 -6.58 7.34
N SER A 113 6.95 -6.37 7.28
CA SER A 113 6.21 -6.07 6.05
C SER A 113 5.45 -4.77 6.21
N VAL A 114 5.49 -3.93 5.18
CA VAL A 114 4.72 -2.68 5.13
C VAL A 114 3.26 -3.05 4.90
N LEU A 115 2.38 -2.69 5.83
CA LEU A 115 0.93 -2.91 5.72
C LEU A 115 0.15 -1.63 5.46
N GLY A 116 0.75 -0.46 5.70
CA GLY A 116 0.13 0.84 5.49
C GLY A 116 1.15 1.90 5.08
N CYS A 117 0.69 2.88 4.31
CA CYS A 117 1.46 4.04 3.88
C CYS A 117 0.58 5.30 3.98
N LEU A 118 1.14 6.39 4.50
CA LEU A 118 0.51 7.70 4.51
C LEU A 118 1.56 8.72 4.06
N VAL A 119 1.21 9.52 3.05
CA VAL A 119 2.02 10.65 2.60
C VAL A 119 1.28 11.93 2.99
N ALA A 120 1.96 12.80 3.73
CA ALA A 120 1.40 14.07 4.17
C ALA A 120 2.28 15.22 3.69
N GLU A 121 1.65 16.31 3.29
CA GLU A 121 2.30 17.59 3.02
C GLU A 121 1.64 18.69 3.85
N ALA A 122 2.36 19.78 4.11
CA ALA A 122 1.78 20.94 4.76
C ALA A 122 0.92 21.73 3.76
N VAL A 123 -0.33 22.00 4.12
CA VAL A 123 -1.25 22.82 3.34
C VAL A 123 -1.62 24.08 4.13
N SER A 124 -1.81 25.20 3.44
CA SER A 124 -2.22 26.47 4.06
C SER A 124 -3.73 26.64 4.18
N GLN A 125 -4.49 25.91 3.35
CA GLN A 125 -5.94 26.02 3.26
C GLN A 125 -6.55 24.65 2.93
N ALA A 126 -7.78 24.42 3.38
CA ALA A 126 -8.59 23.25 3.04
C ALA A 126 -10.07 23.63 3.07
N PHE A 127 -10.90 22.92 2.31
CA PHE A 127 -12.33 23.17 2.21
C PHE A 127 -13.11 22.06 2.89
N ARG A 128 -14.18 22.42 3.60
CA ARG A 128 -15.09 21.44 4.20
C ARG A 128 -15.91 20.78 3.09
N VAL A 129 -15.80 19.46 2.97
CA VAL A 129 -16.67 18.68 2.09
C VAL A 129 -18.08 18.68 2.67
N LEU A 130 -19.06 19.09 1.87
CA LEU A 130 -20.47 18.98 2.21
C LEU A 130 -20.98 17.60 1.75
N PRO A 131 -21.84 16.93 2.55
CA PRO A 131 -22.41 15.66 2.15
C PRO A 131 -23.30 15.83 0.91
N GLU A 132 -23.30 14.83 0.04
CA GLU A 132 -24.23 14.78 -1.10
C GLU A 132 -25.68 14.83 -0.58
N PRO A 133 -26.53 15.72 -1.11
CA PRO A 133 -27.93 15.80 -0.70
C PRO A 133 -28.69 14.54 -1.15
N GLY A 134 -29.11 13.71 -0.20
CA GLY A 134 -29.98 12.54 -0.46
C GLY A 134 -29.56 11.21 0.19
N TRP A 135 -28.38 11.14 0.81
CA TRP A 135 -28.03 10.01 1.69
C TRP A 135 -28.69 10.22 3.06
N ALA A 136 -29.97 9.84 3.16
CA ALA A 136 -30.48 9.38 4.44
C ALA A 136 -30.16 7.89 4.52
N PRO A 137 -29.46 7.39 5.56
CA PRO A 137 -29.43 5.96 5.79
C PRO A 137 -30.90 5.53 5.96
N LEU A 138 -31.36 4.59 5.12
CA LEU A 138 -32.66 3.97 5.35
C LEU A 138 -32.66 3.33 6.74
N PRO A 139 -33.78 3.42 7.49
CA PRO A 139 -33.88 2.92 8.85
C PRO A 139 -33.66 1.41 8.96
#